data_AF-A0AB35YC11-F1
#
_entry.id   AF-A0AB35YC11-F1
#
_cell.length_a   1.000
_cell.length_b   1.000
_cell.length_c   1.000
_cell.angle_alpha   90.00
_cell.angle_beta   90.00
_cell.angle_gamma   90.00
#
_symmetry.space_group_name_H-M   'P 1'
#
loop_
_entity.id
_entity.type
_entity.pdbx_description
1 polymer ?
#
loop_
_entity_poly.entity_id
_entity_poly.type
_entity_poly.pdbx_seq_one_letter_code
_entity_poly.pdbx_strand_id
1 'polypeptide(L)'
;MLEQLQHAYKQALNNLVFVDFVNKKVIGNFEVLEIELDKENACYKDLITAINYHFKVGDFDLARERIDALTKRADYIKRLEIQAKAHRRNKLCEIASQFESEKVLVMKYDAMQVKSIKKLLNRSND
;
A
#
# COMPACT_ATOMS: atom_id res chain seq x y z
N MET A 1 24.46 -22.60 8.49
CA MET A 1 24.18 -21.59 9.55
C MET A 1 23.59 -20.30 8.97
N LEU A 2 24.17 -19.74 7.89
CA LEU A 2 23.65 -18.52 7.23
C LEU A 2 22.23 -18.70 6.63
N GLU A 3 21.97 -19.84 5.98
CA GLU A 3 20.66 -20.17 5.39
C GLU A 3 19.55 -20.30 6.44
N GLN A 4 19.86 -20.86 7.62
CA GLN A 4 18.91 -20.94 8.73
C GLN A 4 18.58 -19.55 9.28
N LEU A 5 19.56 -18.66 9.33
CA LEU A 5 19.36 -17.26 9.72
C LEU A 5 18.48 -16.52 8.70
N GLN A 6 18.74 -16.72 7.41
CA GLN A 6 17.91 -16.15 6.34
C GLN A 6 16.48 -16.68 6.36
N HIS A 7 16.31 -17.99 6.61
CA HIS A 7 14.99 -18.59 6.73
C HIS A 7 14.23 -18.07 7.96
N ALA A 8 14.88 -17.97 9.11
CA ALA A 8 14.29 -17.40 10.32
C ALA A 8 13.93 -15.92 10.13
N TYR A 9 14.79 -15.15 9.44
CA TYR A 9 14.54 -13.74 9.12
C TYR A 9 13.35 -13.57 8.16
N LYS A 10 13.26 -14.40 7.13
CA LYS A 10 12.14 -14.42 6.17
C LYS A 10 10.82 -14.82 6.84
N GLN A 11 10.87 -15.78 7.75
CA GLN A 11 9.72 -16.23 8.52
C GLN A 11 9.26 -15.17 9.55
N ALA A 12 10.20 -14.46 10.17
CA ALA A 12 9.91 -13.33 11.05
C ALA A 12 9.29 -12.14 10.29
N LEU A 13 9.77 -11.85 9.07
CA LEU A 13 9.20 -10.84 8.18
C LEU A 13 7.75 -11.15 7.75
N ASN A 14 7.44 -12.42 7.47
CA ASN A 14 6.08 -12.84 7.13
C ASN A 14 5.12 -12.77 8.32
N ASN A 15 5.65 -12.89 9.53
CA ASN A 15 4.88 -12.81 10.78
C ASN A 15 4.81 -11.39 11.37
N LEU A 16 5.39 -10.39 10.68
CA LEU A 16 5.34 -8.99 11.11
C LEU A 16 3.93 -8.43 10.86
N VAL A 17 3.08 -8.64 11.86
CA VAL A 17 1.76 -8.00 11.95
C VAL A 17 1.98 -6.56 12.42
N PHE A 18 1.71 -5.59 11.54
CA PHE A 18 1.70 -4.18 11.95
C PHE A 18 0.40 -3.90 12.69
N VAL A 19 0.51 -3.72 14.00
CA VAL A 19 -0.61 -3.38 14.86
C VAL A 19 -0.62 -1.87 15.06
N ASP A 20 -1.74 -1.23 14.72
CA ASP A 20 -2.01 0.11 15.18
C ASP A 20 -2.42 0.05 16.64
N PHE A 21 -1.47 0.32 17.54
CA PHE A 21 -1.71 0.34 18.98
C PHE A 21 -2.64 1.47 19.43
N VAL A 22 -2.76 2.56 18.65
CA VAL A 22 -3.64 3.69 18.97
C VAL A 22 -5.08 3.32 18.65
N ASN A 23 -5.32 2.72 17.49
CA ASN A 23 -6.67 2.35 17.04
C ASN A 23 -7.04 0.88 17.34
N LYS A 24 -6.16 0.12 18.00
CA LYS A 24 -6.33 -1.29 18.36
C LYS A 24 -6.73 -2.17 17.17
N LYS A 25 -6.14 -1.91 15.99
CA LYS A 25 -6.43 -2.66 14.77
C LYS A 25 -5.19 -3.37 14.23
N VAL A 26 -5.41 -4.60 13.79
CA VAL A 26 -4.45 -5.36 12.99
C VAL A 26 -4.55 -4.84 11.56
N ILE A 27 -3.49 -4.23 11.05
CA ILE A 27 -3.45 -3.78 9.66
C ILE A 27 -3.08 -4.99 8.80
N GLY A 28 -4.10 -5.77 8.44
CA GLY A 28 -3.99 -6.97 7.61
C GLY A 28 -4.23 -6.67 6.13
N ASN A 29 -3.43 -7.30 5.26
CA ASN A 29 -3.40 -7.24 3.79
C ASN A 29 -3.11 -5.86 3.14
N PHE A 30 -2.20 -5.88 2.17
CA PHE A 30 -1.71 -4.70 1.44
C PHE A 30 -2.81 -3.84 0.83
N GLU A 31 -3.84 -4.47 0.26
CA GLU A 31 -5.00 -3.79 -0.32
C GLU A 31 -5.74 -2.95 0.72
N VAL A 32 -5.83 -3.43 1.97
CA VAL A 32 -6.47 -2.68 3.05
C VAL A 32 -5.64 -1.46 3.45
N LEU A 33 -4.30 -1.60 3.41
CA LEU A 33 -3.35 -0.55 3.79
C LEU A 33 -3.32 0.59 2.76
N GLU A 34 -3.37 0.26 1.46
CA GLU A 34 -3.49 1.27 0.38
C GLU A 34 -4.85 1.96 0.40
N ILE A 35 -5.95 1.20 0.59
CA ILE A 35 -7.30 1.77 0.74
C ILE A 35 -7.39 2.70 1.95
N GLU A 36 -6.79 2.34 3.08
CA GLU A 36 -6.79 3.16 4.29
C GLU A 36 -5.95 4.44 4.10
N LEU A 37 -4.81 4.35 3.41
CA LEU A 37 -4.02 5.51 3.04
C LEU A 37 -4.79 6.47 2.11
N ASP A 38 -5.51 5.94 1.12
CA ASP A 38 -6.33 6.74 0.20
C ASP A 38 -7.49 7.44 0.93
N LYS A 39 -8.15 6.74 1.86
CA LYS A 39 -9.21 7.32 2.71
C LYS A 39 -8.69 8.46 3.57
N GLU A 40 -7.55 8.26 4.23
CA GLU A 40 -6.96 9.30 5.08
C GLU A 40 -6.47 10.49 4.25
N ASN A 41 -5.91 10.26 3.06
CA ASN A 41 -5.54 11.33 2.13
C ASN A 41 -6.74 12.15 1.65
N ALA A 42 -7.88 11.50 1.39
CA ALA A 42 -9.11 12.20 1.05
C ALA A 42 -9.60 13.07 2.23
N CYS A 43 -9.64 12.50 3.43
CA CYS A 43 -10.05 13.25 4.63
C CYS A 43 -9.11 14.42 4.94
N TYR A 44 -7.81 14.28 4.68
CA TYR A 44 -6.84 15.36 4.84
C TYR A 44 -7.16 16.57 3.94
N LYS A 45 -7.57 16.33 2.69
CA LYS A 45 -8.01 17.38 1.76
C LYS A 45 -9.31 18.05 2.20
N ASP A 46 -10.24 17.27 2.73
CA ASP A 46 -11.51 17.79 3.27
C ASP A 46 -11.26 18.70 4.47
N LEU A 47 -10.34 18.30 5.37
CA LEU A 47 -9.97 19.12 6.53
C LEU A 47 -9.31 20.44 6.11
N ILE A 48 -8.40 20.43 5.13
CA ILE A 48 -7.83 21.67 4.58
C ILE A 48 -8.92 22.58 4.01
N THR A 49 -9.88 22.00 3.29
CA THR A 49 -11.01 22.74 2.73
C THR A 49 -11.85 23.38 3.83
N ALA A 50 -12.14 22.64 4.90
CA ALA A 50 -12.87 23.14 6.06
C ALA A 50 -12.09 24.25 6.81
N ILE A 51 -10.80 24.07 7.03
CA ILE A 51 -9.92 25.09 7.65
C ILE A 51 -9.98 26.40 6.85
N ASN A 52 -9.79 26.32 5.53
CA ASN A 52 -9.85 27.48 4.65
C ASN A 52 -11.21 28.17 4.67
N TYR A 53 -12.29 27.38 4.75
CA TYR A 53 -13.64 27.92 4.89
C TYR A 53 -13.78 28.70 6.21
N HIS A 54 -13.42 28.10 7.35
CA HIS A 54 -13.53 28.73 8.67
C HIS A 54 -12.72 30.02 8.77
N PHE A 55 -11.51 30.06 8.20
CA PHE A 55 -10.74 31.30 8.09
C PHE A 55 -11.45 32.39 7.28
N LYS A 56 -12.12 32.03 6.17
CA LYS A 56 -12.86 33.00 5.33
C LYS A 56 -14.07 33.59 6.04
N VAL A 57 -14.77 32.80 6.86
CA VAL A 57 -15.94 33.29 7.63
C VAL A 57 -15.55 33.91 8.98
N GLY A 58 -14.26 33.95 9.32
CA GLY A 58 -13.76 34.54 10.57
C GLY A 58 -13.98 33.67 11.80
N ASP A 59 -14.30 32.39 11.63
CA ASP A 59 -14.50 31.43 12.70
C ASP A 59 -13.17 30.76 13.07
N PHE A 60 -12.35 31.47 13.84
CA PHE A 60 -10.99 31.02 14.17
C PHE A 60 -10.97 29.86 15.17
N ASP A 61 -11.99 29.73 16.01
CA ASP A 61 -12.08 28.63 16.98
C ASP A 61 -12.29 27.30 16.26
N LEU A 62 -13.26 27.23 15.33
CA LEU A 62 -13.43 26.04 14.51
C LEU A 62 -12.21 25.79 13.59
N ALA A 63 -11.60 26.84 13.03
CA ALA A 63 -10.38 26.67 12.24
C ALA A 63 -9.26 26.00 13.06
N ARG A 64 -9.07 26.42 14.31
CA ARG A 64 -8.10 25.85 15.24
C ARG A 64 -8.42 24.38 15.56
N GLU A 65 -9.66 24.05 15.88
CA GLU A 65 -10.07 22.66 16.12
C GLU A 65 -9.77 21.75 14.92
N ARG A 66 -10.01 22.24 13.69
CA ARG A 66 -9.70 21.49 12.47
C ARG A 66 -8.20 21.33 12.23
N ILE A 67 -7.39 22.31 12.58
CA ILE A 67 -5.92 22.21 12.53
C ILE A 67 -5.41 21.14 13.51
N ASP A 68 -5.96 21.08 14.73
CA ASP A 68 -5.61 20.05 15.71
C ASP A 68 -5.98 18.64 15.20
N ALA A 69 -7.14 18.50 14.57
CA ALA A 69 -7.55 17.26 13.93
C ALA A 69 -6.63 16.86 12.76
N LEU A 70 -6.25 17.83 11.91
CA LEU A 70 -5.32 17.64 10.80
C LEU A 70 -3.95 17.15 11.28
N THR A 71 -3.45 17.75 12.37
CA THR A 71 -2.16 17.39 12.98
C THR A 71 -2.15 15.93 13.45
N LYS A 72 -3.20 15.49 14.17
CA LYS A 72 -3.32 14.10 14.62
C LYS A 72 -3.38 13.10 13.46
N ARG A 73 -4.05 13.48 12.37
CA ARG A 73 -4.14 12.63 11.17
C ARG A 73 -2.84 12.59 10.37
N ALA A 74 -2.07 13.68 10.33
CA ALA A 74 -0.76 13.70 9.66
C ALA A 74 0.19 12.64 10.22
N ASP A 75 0.23 12.47 11.55
CA ASP A 75 1.02 11.43 12.20
C ASP A 75 0.53 10.02 11.84
N TYR A 76 -0.78 9.85 11.68
CA TYR A 76 -1.36 8.57 11.27
C TYR A 76 -1.03 8.24 9.81
N ILE A 77 -1.21 9.19 8.88
CA ILE A 77 -0.82 9.04 7.47
C ILE A 77 0.66 8.69 7.35
N LYS A 78 1.54 9.38 8.10
CA LYS A 78 2.98 9.09 8.11
C LYS A 78 3.27 7.65 8.52
N ARG A 79 2.55 7.11 9.51
CA ARG A 79 2.68 5.70 9.92
C ARG A 79 2.22 4.74 8.81
N LEU A 80 1.07 5.02 8.19
CA LEU A 80 0.56 4.22 7.08
C LEU A 80 1.53 4.23 5.89
N GLU A 81 2.11 5.38 5.54
CA GLU A 81 3.10 5.47 4.45
C GLU A 81 4.36 4.65 4.73
N ILE A 82 4.88 4.70 5.95
CA ILE A 82 6.05 3.91 6.36
C ILE A 82 5.76 2.42 6.21
N GLN A 83 4.57 1.98 6.65
CA GLN A 83 4.13 0.60 6.54
C GLN A 83 3.93 0.17 5.09
N ALA A 84 3.27 0.99 4.26
CA ALA A 84 3.08 0.73 2.84
C ALA A 84 4.42 0.57 2.11
N LYS A 85 5.37 1.47 2.37
CA LYS A 85 6.73 1.41 1.79
C LYS A 85 7.48 0.17 2.25
N ALA A 86 7.41 -0.18 3.55
CA ALA A 86 8.03 -1.39 4.08
C ALA A 86 7.45 -2.65 3.44
N HIS A 87 6.12 -2.73 3.32
CA HIS A 87 5.45 -3.85 2.69
C HIS A 87 5.83 -4.00 1.21
N ARG A 88 5.84 -2.91 0.43
CA ARG A 88 6.29 -2.93 -0.97
C ARG A 88 7.72 -3.46 -1.11
N ARG A 89 8.63 -3.03 -0.23
CA ARG A 89 10.02 -3.53 -0.22
C ARG A 89 10.09 -5.03 0.06
N ASN A 90 9.37 -5.50 1.09
CA ASN A 90 9.36 -6.92 1.45
C ASN A 90 8.81 -7.78 0.31
N LYS A 91 7.72 -7.36 -0.33
CA LYS A 91 7.14 -8.05 -1.48
C LYS A 91 8.10 -8.10 -2.68
N LEU A 92 8.82 -7.02 -2.95
CA LEU A 92 9.87 -7.01 -3.99
C LEU A 92 11.01 -7.98 -3.66
N CYS A 93 11.45 -8.02 -2.40
CA CYS A 93 12.46 -8.98 -1.96
C CYS A 93 11.97 -10.43 -2.07
N GLU A 94 10.71 -10.71 -1.71
CA GLU A 94 10.11 -12.02 -1.88
C GLU A 94 10.07 -12.46 -3.35
N ILE A 95 9.61 -11.56 -4.24
CA ILE A 95 9.59 -11.79 -5.68
C ILE A 95 11.02 -12.06 -6.17
N ALA A 96 11.98 -11.21 -5.83
CA ALA A 96 13.38 -11.39 -6.22
C ALA A 96 13.96 -12.74 -5.74
N SER A 97 13.68 -13.12 -4.48
CA SER A 97 14.07 -14.43 -3.96
C SER A 97 13.39 -15.59 -4.70
N GLN A 98 12.15 -15.44 -5.17
CA GLN A 98 11.47 -16.47 -5.97
C GLN A 98 12.12 -16.63 -7.34
N PHE A 99 12.61 -15.54 -7.94
CA PHE A 99 13.39 -15.58 -9.19
C PHE A 99 14.78 -16.21 -8.98
N GLU A 100 15.49 -15.87 -7.90
CA GLU A 100 16.81 -16.44 -7.60
C GLU A 100 16.75 -17.94 -7.25
N SER A 101 15.64 -18.41 -6.67
CA SER A 101 15.46 -19.81 -6.27
C SER A 101 14.87 -20.70 -7.38
N GLU A 102 14.88 -20.25 -8.64
CA GLU A 102 14.34 -20.97 -9.83
C GLU A 102 12.86 -21.42 -9.71
N LYS A 103 12.11 -20.94 -8.72
CA LYS A 103 10.70 -21.31 -8.51
C LYS A 103 9.73 -20.59 -9.44
N VAL A 104 10.21 -19.73 -10.34
CA VAL A 104 9.38 -18.99 -11.29
C VAL A 104 9.75 -19.38 -12.71
N LEU A 105 8.86 -20.14 -13.35
CA LEU A 105 8.94 -20.45 -14.77
C LEU A 105 8.53 -19.19 -15.54
N VAL A 106 9.52 -18.39 -15.95
CA VAL A 106 9.28 -17.23 -16.82
C VAL A 106 8.86 -17.75 -18.19
N MET A 107 7.55 -17.84 -18.42
CA MET A 107 7.03 -18.03 -19.77
C MET A 107 7.35 -16.79 -20.60
N LYS A 108 8.46 -16.85 -21.33
CA LYS A 108 8.72 -15.94 -22.44
C LYS A 108 7.69 -16.23 -23.52
N TYR A 109 6.62 -15.44 -23.55
CA TYR A 109 5.73 -15.43 -24.70
C TYR A 109 6.51 -14.87 -25.89
N ASP A 110 6.86 -15.74 -26.82
CA ASP A 110 7.36 -15.33 -28.14
C ASP A 110 6.27 -14.46 -28.81
N ALA A 111 6.68 -13.33 -29.39
CA ALA A 111 5.79 -12.40 -30.07
C ALA A 111 4.96 -13.09 -31.18
N MET A 112 5.45 -14.21 -31.74
CA MET A 112 4.70 -15.04 -32.68
C MET A 112 3.51 -15.78 -32.04
N GLN A 113 3.62 -16.22 -30.77
CA GLN A 113 2.52 -16.88 -30.06
C GLN A 113 1.38 -15.89 -29.74
N VAL A 114 1.73 -14.65 -29.37
CA VAL A 114 0.73 -13.59 -29.09
C VAL A 114 -0.04 -13.19 -30.36
N LYS A 115 0.63 -13.13 -31.52
CA LYS A 115 -0.03 -12.89 -32.82
C LYS A 115 -1.02 -13.99 -33.19
N SER A 116 -0.65 -15.26 -32.96
CA SER A 116 -1.51 -16.41 -33.24
C SER A 116 -2.76 -16.44 -32.36
N ILE A 117 -2.62 -16.11 -31.06
CA ILE A 117 -3.75 -16.01 -30.13
C ILE A 117 -4.70 -14.88 -30.51
N LYS A 118 -4.19 -13.69 -30.88
CA LYS A 118 -5.02 -12.58 -31.39
C LYS A 118 -5.79 -12.97 -32.66
N LYS A 119 -5.16 -13.74 -33.55
CA LYS A 119 -5.79 -14.19 -34.80
C LYS A 119 -6.89 -15.23 -34.56
N LEU A 120 -6.76 -16.05 -33.52
CA LEU A 120 -7.79 -17.01 -33.11
C LEU A 120 -8.97 -16.31 -32.43
N LEU A 121 -8.72 -15.35 -31.53
CA LEU A 121 -9.78 -14.58 -30.86
C LEU A 121 -10.61 -13.73 -31.84
N ASN A 122 -9.98 -13.19 -32.89
CA ASN A 122 -10.68 -12.41 -33.92
C ASN A 122 -11.44 -13.28 -34.94
N ARG A 123 -11.23 -14.60 -34.96
CA ARG A 123 -11.96 -15.54 -35.83
C ARG A 123 -13.19 -16.15 -35.17
N SER A 124 -13.36 -15.96 -33.86
CA SER A 124 -14.52 -16.45 -33.11
C SER A 124 -15.65 -15.41 -32.99
N ASN A 125 -15.52 -14.26 -33.66
CA ASN A 125 -16.49 -13.15 -33.66
C ASN A 125 -17.19 -12.95 -35.03
N ASP A 126 -17.00 -13.89 -35.97
CA ASP A 126 -17.81 -14.03 -37.20
C ASP A 126 -18.62 -15.33 -37.11
#